data_AF-A0A8X8WK91-F1
#
_entry.id   AF-A0A8X8WK91-F1
#
_cell.length_a   1.000
_cell.length_b   1.000
_cell.length_c   1.000
_cell.angle_alpha   90.00
_cell.angle_beta   90.00
_cell.angle_gamma   90.00
#
_symmetry.space_group_name_H-M   'P 1'
#
loop_
_entity.id
_entity.type
_entity.pdbx_description
1 polymer ?
#
loop_
_entity_poly.entity_id
_entity_poly.type
_entity_poly.pdbx_seq_one_letter_code
_entity_poly.pdbx_strand_id
1 'polypeptide(L)'
;MKVDFLKNKLGFDEAFNYKEEQDYDAALKRYFPDGIDIYFDNVGGKMLEAVLNHMRLHGRVAVFPEDGCALIKEEKITYVEDIAEGIESASGALVGLYSGRSVGKQVVVVARE
;
A
#
# COMPACT_ATOMS: atom_id res chain seq x y z
N MET A 1 -11.05 -18.88 -7.75
CA MET A 1 -12.13 -18.17 -7.00
C MET A 1 -11.79 -16.72 -6.67
N LYS A 2 -10.69 -16.40 -5.95
CA LYS A 2 -10.32 -14.99 -5.67
C LYS A 2 -9.70 -14.29 -6.87
N VAL A 3 -8.75 -14.92 -7.56
CA VAL A 3 -8.14 -14.38 -8.79
C VAL A 3 -9.22 -14.11 -9.85
N ASP A 4 -10.08 -15.09 -10.12
CA ASP A 4 -11.18 -14.92 -11.08
C ASP A 4 -12.14 -13.80 -10.71
N PHE A 5 -12.38 -13.58 -9.41
CA PHE A 5 -13.20 -12.48 -8.93
C PHE A 5 -12.54 -11.12 -9.20
N LEU A 6 -11.24 -10.99 -8.93
CA LEU A 6 -10.49 -9.76 -9.21
C LEU A 6 -10.54 -9.40 -10.71
N LYS A 7 -10.27 -10.36 -11.58
CA LYS A 7 -10.26 -10.12 -13.04
C LYS A 7 -11.67 -9.93 -13.61
N ASN A 8 -12.60 -10.83 -13.33
CA ASN A 8 -13.90 -10.86 -14.02
C ASN A 8 -14.98 -10.00 -13.36
N LYS A 9 -14.85 -9.65 -12.08
CA LYS A 9 -15.86 -8.85 -11.36
C LYS A 9 -15.38 -7.45 -11.04
N LEU A 10 -14.12 -7.29 -10.65
CA LEU A 10 -13.56 -5.98 -10.28
C LEU A 10 -12.80 -5.29 -11.41
N GLY A 11 -12.52 -5.99 -12.52
CA GLY A 11 -11.92 -5.41 -13.71
C GLY A 11 -10.42 -5.16 -13.59
N PHE A 12 -9.71 -5.91 -12.74
CA PHE A 12 -8.25 -5.87 -12.70
C PHE A 12 -7.69 -6.52 -13.97
N ASP A 13 -6.68 -5.90 -14.58
CA ASP A 13 -6.02 -6.42 -15.78
C ASP A 13 -5.41 -7.80 -15.50
N GLU A 14 -4.67 -7.91 -14.40
CA GLU A 14 -4.00 -9.14 -13.98
C GLU A 14 -4.08 -9.35 -12.47
N ALA A 15 -4.06 -10.61 -12.07
CA ALA A 15 -4.05 -11.02 -10.67
C ALA A 15 -3.44 -12.42 -10.53
N PHE A 16 -2.72 -12.67 -9.44
CA PHE A 16 -2.12 -13.98 -9.16
C PHE A 16 -2.32 -14.38 -7.70
N ASN A 17 -2.23 -15.68 -7.42
CA ASN A 17 -2.28 -16.21 -6.07
C ASN A 17 -0.87 -16.32 -5.50
N TYR A 18 -0.47 -15.38 -4.64
CA TYR A 18 0.85 -15.36 -4.02
C TYR A 18 1.19 -16.63 -3.22
N LYS A 19 0.20 -17.41 -2.76
CA LYS A 19 0.46 -18.67 -2.03
C LYS A 19 0.93 -19.80 -2.95
N GLU A 20 0.71 -19.67 -4.25
CA GLU A 20 1.10 -20.63 -5.27
C GLU A 20 2.40 -20.21 -5.98
N GLU A 21 2.84 -18.96 -5.77
CA GLU A 21 4.10 -18.45 -6.31
C GLU A 21 5.26 -18.77 -5.36
N GLN A 22 6.30 -19.41 -5.89
CA GLN A 22 7.53 -19.67 -5.14
C GLN A 22 8.53 -18.51 -5.25
N ASP A 23 8.41 -17.71 -6.32
CA ASP A 23 9.31 -16.61 -6.65
C ASP A 23 8.48 -15.37 -7.02
N TYR A 24 8.43 -14.41 -6.09
CA TYR A 24 7.68 -13.18 -6.28
C TYR A 24 8.33 -12.25 -7.30
N ASP A 25 9.66 -12.25 -7.44
CA ASP A 25 10.34 -11.43 -8.43
C ASP A 25 10.00 -11.89 -9.85
N ALA A 26 10.00 -13.20 -10.09
CA ALA A 26 9.60 -13.77 -11.37
C ALA A 26 8.12 -13.50 -11.69
N ALA A 27 7.24 -13.60 -10.68
CA ALA A 27 5.82 -13.30 -10.83
C ALA A 27 5.60 -11.81 -11.17
N LEU A 28 6.19 -10.89 -10.41
CA LEU A 28 6.08 -9.45 -10.63
C LEU A 28 6.63 -9.05 -11.99
N LYS A 29 7.77 -9.59 -12.41
CA LYS A 29 8.36 -9.30 -13.73
C LYS A 29 7.47 -9.73 -14.90
N ARG A 30 6.70 -10.82 -14.72
CA ARG A 30 5.75 -11.31 -15.73
C ARG A 30 4.62 -10.31 -16.00
N TYR A 31 4.10 -9.70 -14.94
CA TYR A 31 2.97 -8.77 -15.04
C TYR A 31 3.40 -7.31 -15.21
N PHE A 32 4.59 -6.95 -14.72
CA PHE A 32 5.16 -5.61 -14.75
C PHE A 32 6.55 -5.63 -15.41
N PRO A 33 6.65 -5.94 -16.72
CA PRO A 33 7.94 -6.03 -17.40
C PRO A 33 8.72 -4.71 -17.35
N ASP A 34 8.01 -3.57 -17.34
CA ASP A 34 8.58 -2.22 -17.27
C ASP A 34 8.66 -1.64 -15.84
N GLY A 35 8.31 -2.45 -14.84
CA GLY A 35 8.29 -2.08 -13.43
C GLY A 35 6.98 -1.46 -12.94
N ILE A 36 6.95 -1.10 -11.64
CA ILE A 36 5.77 -0.67 -10.90
C ILE A 36 5.89 0.81 -10.55
N ASP A 37 4.91 1.63 -10.94
CA ASP A 37 4.87 3.06 -10.61
C ASP A 37 4.18 3.35 -9.26
N ILE A 38 3.21 2.53 -8.86
CA ILE A 38 2.45 2.69 -7.61
C ILE A 38 2.21 1.32 -6.97
N TYR A 39 2.55 1.18 -5.69
CA TYR A 39 2.22 0.00 -4.88
C TYR A 39 1.39 0.40 -3.66
N PHE A 40 0.25 -0.27 -3.47
CA PHE A 40 -0.57 -0.16 -2.27
C PHE A 40 -0.26 -1.33 -1.34
N ASP A 41 0.54 -1.08 -0.32
CA ASP A 41 1.02 -2.12 0.57
C ASP A 41 0.12 -2.31 1.79
N ASN A 42 -0.65 -3.39 1.78
CA ASN A 42 -1.51 -3.81 2.90
C ASN A 42 -0.98 -5.03 3.66
N VAL A 43 0.20 -5.57 3.30
CA VAL A 43 0.66 -6.89 3.75
C VAL A 43 2.12 -6.91 4.20
N GLY A 44 2.97 -6.05 3.64
CA GLY A 44 4.38 -5.98 3.97
C GLY A 44 5.18 -7.24 3.65
N GLY A 45 6.26 -7.43 4.42
CA GLY A 45 7.14 -8.60 4.36
C GLY A 45 7.74 -8.87 2.98
N LYS A 46 7.84 -10.15 2.63
CA LYS A 46 8.49 -10.62 1.38
C LYS A 46 7.86 -10.06 0.10
N MET A 47 6.56 -9.73 0.13
CA MET A 47 5.90 -9.14 -1.04
C MET A 47 6.37 -7.70 -1.25
N LEU A 48 6.46 -6.90 -0.17
CA LEU A 48 6.98 -5.54 -0.23
C LEU A 48 8.44 -5.52 -0.68
N GLU A 49 9.28 -6.40 -0.11
CA GLU A 49 10.68 -6.54 -0.54
C GLU A 49 10.79 -6.84 -2.04
N ALA A 50 10.01 -7.80 -2.54
CA ALA A 50 9.97 -8.11 -3.96
C ALA A 50 9.50 -6.91 -4.77
N VAL A 51 8.39 -6.25 -4.42
CA VAL A 51 7.88 -5.09 -5.14
C VAL A 51 8.90 -3.96 -5.25
N LEU A 52 9.63 -3.67 -4.17
CA LEU A 52 10.67 -2.64 -4.17
C LEU A 52 11.76 -2.88 -5.23
N ASN A 53 12.11 -4.15 -5.50
CA ASN A 53 13.07 -4.49 -6.56
C ASN A 53 12.56 -4.20 -7.98
N HIS A 54 11.24 -4.09 -8.16
CA HIS A 54 10.60 -3.83 -9.45
C HIS A 54 10.00 -2.42 -9.55
N MET A 55 10.21 -1.55 -8.55
CA MET A 55 9.73 -0.18 -8.60
C MET A 55 10.45 0.64 -9.68
N ARG A 56 9.68 1.45 -10.41
CA ARG A 56 10.24 2.43 -11.35
C ARG A 56 10.83 3.61 -10.61
N LEU A 57 11.74 4.33 -11.26
CA LEU A 57 12.24 5.60 -10.74
C LEU A 57 11.05 6.55 -10.52
N HIS A 58 10.99 7.18 -9.34
CA HIS A 58 9.86 7.99 -8.87
C HIS A 58 8.56 7.21 -8.58
N GLY A 59 8.64 5.89 -8.46
CA GLY A 59 7.53 5.07 -7.99
C GLY A 59 7.13 5.41 -6.55
N ARG A 60 5.85 5.19 -6.22
CA ARG A 60 5.26 5.53 -4.92
C ARG A 60 4.75 4.28 -4.22
N VAL A 61 5.00 4.17 -2.91
CA VAL A 61 4.43 3.11 -2.08
C VAL A 61 3.52 3.75 -1.05
N ALA A 62 2.23 3.39 -1.08
CA ALA A 62 1.26 3.73 -0.07
C ALA A 62 1.24 2.61 0.97
N VAL A 63 1.91 2.83 2.10
CA VAL A 63 2.14 1.82 3.14
C VAL A 63 1.05 1.88 4.20
N PHE A 64 0.48 0.73 4.55
CA PHE A 64 -0.42 0.58 5.69
C PHE A 64 0.34 0.01 6.91
N PRO A 65 0.04 0.47 8.12
CA PRO A 65 0.99 0.62 9.23
C PRO A 65 1.44 -0.65 9.95
N GLU A 66 0.97 -1.85 9.59
CA GLU A 66 1.41 -3.04 10.34
C GLU A 66 2.87 -3.42 10.04
N ASP A 67 3.38 -3.18 8.82
CA ASP A 67 4.70 -3.69 8.40
C ASP A 67 5.69 -2.64 7.82
N GLY A 68 5.25 -1.39 7.63
CA GLY A 68 6.05 -0.30 7.04
C GLY A 68 7.28 0.16 7.82
N CYS A 69 7.37 -0.19 9.10
CA CYS A 69 8.30 0.42 10.05
C CYS A 69 9.79 0.20 9.72
N ALA A 70 10.18 -0.93 9.11
CA ALA A 70 11.59 -1.22 8.85
C ALA A 70 12.15 -0.37 7.69
N LEU A 71 11.40 -0.24 6.60
CA LEU A 71 11.86 0.47 5.40
C LEU A 71 11.79 1.99 5.54
N ILE A 72 10.86 2.48 6.36
CA ILE A 72 10.84 3.88 6.82
C ILE A 72 12.11 4.18 7.62
N LYS A 73 12.54 3.27 8.52
CA LYS A 73 13.79 3.43 9.29
C LYS A 73 15.05 3.40 8.43
N GLU A 74 15.02 2.67 7.32
CA GLU A 74 16.13 2.61 6.35
C GLU A 74 16.10 3.77 5.34
N GLU A 75 15.19 4.74 5.48
CA GLU A 75 15.00 5.89 4.58
C GLU A 75 14.76 5.50 3.10
N LYS A 76 14.38 4.25 2.85
CA LYS A 76 14.08 3.74 1.50
C LYS A 76 12.71 4.19 1.00
N ILE A 77 11.81 4.56 1.91
CA ILE A 77 10.44 4.98 1.61
C ILE A 77 10.08 6.17 2.51
N THR A 78 9.47 7.19 1.91
CA THR A 78 8.82 8.29 2.65
C THR A 78 7.35 7.97 2.87
N TYR A 79 6.84 8.28 4.06
CA TYR A 79 5.46 8.02 4.44
C TYR A 79 4.80 9.33 4.91
N VAL A 80 3.58 9.57 4.43
CA VAL A 80 2.82 10.80 4.69
C VAL A 80 1.53 10.45 5.43
N GLU A 81 1.33 11.11 6.56
CA GLU A 81 0.12 11.01 7.37
C GLU A 81 -0.65 12.33 7.35
N ASP A 82 -1.97 12.21 7.31
CA ASP A 82 -2.91 13.28 7.60
C ASP A 82 -3.37 13.11 9.05
N ILE A 83 -2.89 13.98 9.94
CA ILE A 83 -3.09 13.84 11.38
C ILE A 83 -4.21 14.77 11.85
N ALA A 84 -5.29 14.18 12.35
CA ALA A 84 -6.34 14.86 13.10
C ALA A 84 -6.10 14.68 14.61
N GLU A 85 -6.19 15.76 15.38
CA GLU A 85 -6.02 15.72 16.83
C GLU A 85 -7.39 15.69 17.53
N GLY A 86 -7.50 14.88 18.58
CA GLY A 86 -8.70 14.76 19.41
C GLY A 86 -9.74 13.78 18.83
N ILE A 87 -10.44 13.07 19.73
CA ILE A 87 -11.48 12.09 19.33
C ILE A 87 -12.67 12.78 18.66
N GLU A 88 -12.94 14.03 19.00
CA GLU A 88 -13.94 14.90 18.39
C GLU A 88 -13.72 15.07 16.88
N SER A 89 -12.46 15.05 16.44
CA SER A 89 -12.08 15.17 15.04
C SER A 89 -12.28 13.88 14.24
N ALA A 90 -12.54 12.74 14.89
CA ALA A 90 -12.66 11.44 14.23
C ALA A 90 -13.77 11.42 13.17
N SER A 91 -14.91 12.05 13.46
CA SER A 91 -16.02 12.15 12.52
C SER A 91 -15.64 12.96 11.27
N GLY A 92 -14.99 14.11 11.45
CA GLY A 92 -14.53 14.97 10.35
C GLY A 92 -13.43 14.30 9.51
N ALA A 93 -12.48 13.64 10.17
CA ALA A 93 -11.41 12.88 9.54
C ALA A 93 -11.96 11.73 8.68
N LEU A 94 -12.98 11.01 9.18
CA LEU A 94 -13.65 9.95 8.42
C LEU A 94 -14.36 10.49 7.18
N VAL A 95 -15.08 11.61 7.31
CA VAL A 95 -15.72 12.25 6.14
C VAL A 95 -14.66 12.74 5.16
N GLY A 96 -13.54 13.29 5.65
CA GLY A 96 -12.39 13.71 4.84
C GLY A 96 -11.83 12.57 3.98
N LEU A 97 -11.69 11.38 4.57
CA LEU A 97 -11.24 10.16 3.88
C LEU A 97 -12.18 9.79 2.71
N TYR A 98 -13.49 9.72 2.96
CA TYR A 98 -14.47 9.34 1.91
C TYR A 98 -14.74 10.42 0.86
N SER A 99 -14.34 11.66 1.13
CA SER A 99 -14.47 12.78 0.19
C SER A 99 -13.17 13.13 -0.52
N GLY A 100 -12.11 12.33 -0.33
CA GLY A 100 -10.81 12.55 -0.97
C GLY A 100 -10.09 13.82 -0.50
N ARG A 101 -10.42 14.32 0.70
CA ARG A 101 -9.76 15.50 1.29
C ARG A 101 -8.50 15.15 2.09
N SER A 102 -8.31 13.89 2.43
CA SER A 102 -7.14 13.42 3.18
C SER A 102 -5.90 13.33 2.29
N VAL A 103 -4.74 13.80 2.78
CA VAL A 103 -3.45 13.67 2.08
C VAL A 103 -2.57 12.64 2.80
N GLY A 104 -2.46 11.44 2.21
CA GLY A 104 -1.78 10.32 2.86
C GLY A 104 -2.73 9.55 3.77
N LYS A 105 -2.18 8.85 4.77
CA LYS A 105 -3.01 8.04 5.67
C LYS A 105 -3.62 8.91 6.76
N GLN A 106 -4.94 8.89 6.88
CA GLN A 106 -5.64 9.57 7.97
C GLN A 106 -5.38 8.87 9.31
N VAL A 107 -4.91 9.63 10.30
CA VAL A 107 -4.69 9.18 11.68
C VAL A 107 -5.40 10.15 12.63
N VAL A 108 -6.08 9.62 13.64
CA VAL A 108 -6.69 10.42 14.72
C VAL A 108 -5.92 10.17 16.01
N VAL A 109 -5.27 11.20 16.53
CA VAL A 109 -4.51 11.14 17.79
C VAL A 109 -5.45 11.47 18.94
N VAL A 110 -5.79 10.45 19.74
CA VAL A 110 -6.74 10.59 20.87
C VAL A 110 -6.04 11.03 22.16
N ALA A 111 -4.81 10.59 22.37
CA ALA A 111 -3.94 11.02 23.45
C ALA A 111 -2.49 10.90 23.00
N ARG A 112 -1.62 11.78 23.49
CA ARG A 112 -0.17 11.62 23.43
C ARG A 112 0.29 11.30 24.84
N GLU A 113 1.17 10.31 24.97
CA GLU A 113 1.86 10.01 26.23
C GLU A 113 2.72 11.20 26.68
#